data_AF-A0A970SWX2-F1
#
_entry.id   AF-A0A970SWX2-F1
#
_cell.length_a   1.000
_cell.length_b   1.000
_cell.length_c   1.000
_cell.angle_alpha   90.00
_cell.angle_beta   90.00
_cell.angle_gamma   90.00
#
_symmetry.space_group_name_H-M   'P 1'
#
loop_
_entity.id
_entity.type
_entity.pdbx_description
1 polymer ?
#
loop_
_entity_poly.entity_id
_entity_poly.type
_entity_poly.pdbx_seq_one_letter_code
_entity_poly.pdbx_strand_id
1 'polypeptide(L)'
;MRAHSDSIKKVKSQIDEVSKDINYRIDRLEQLPKEMDGNCAALKQFMDDQYDVLNTEFRKAYMVRGEDVWEYVWDHIWDMVEDFQHQAAIGKRYSYPDLESDLKARRTRLGRQLKLNAMWADQVWSEVWNAVRKAIQQANDQYLREAQAEFERCAEELDPLLDKKLALKKEMEVLHNSEEGVYRMLKNTFSTKGKGKY
;
A
#
# COMPACT_ATOMS: atom_id res chain seq x y z
N MET A 1 11.61 -27.84 36.96
CA MET A 1 10.38 -28.02 36.15
C MET A 1 9.72 -26.70 35.75
N ARG A 2 9.51 -25.70 36.63
CA ARG A 2 8.87 -24.41 36.26
C ARG A 2 9.60 -23.62 35.16
N ALA A 3 10.91 -23.43 35.28
CA ALA A 3 11.72 -22.70 34.30
C ALA A 3 11.69 -23.29 32.87
N HIS A 4 11.52 -24.61 32.74
CA HIS A 4 11.47 -25.28 31.43
C HIS A 4 10.10 -25.11 30.75
N SER A 5 9.01 -25.16 31.54
CA SER A 5 7.65 -24.87 31.08
C SER A 5 7.50 -23.41 30.63
N ASP A 6 8.15 -22.48 31.33
CA ASP A 6 8.14 -21.05 30.97
C ASP A 6 8.94 -20.79 29.68
N SER A 7 10.07 -21.50 29.46
CA SER A 7 10.82 -21.43 28.20
C SER A 7 10.05 -21.98 27.00
N ILE A 8 9.34 -23.11 27.14
CA ILE A 8 8.50 -23.68 26.06
C ILE A 8 7.37 -22.72 25.69
N LYS A 9 6.71 -22.11 26.69
CA LYS A 9 5.67 -21.11 26.45
C LYS A 9 6.21 -19.89 25.71
N LYS A 10 7.40 -19.42 26.08
CA LYS A 10 8.06 -18.28 25.43
C LYS A 10 8.36 -18.58 23.96
N VAL A 11 8.97 -19.73 23.65
CA VAL A 11 9.31 -20.12 22.28
C VAL A 11 8.04 -20.29 21.43
N LYS A 12 6.97 -20.89 21.98
CA LYS A 12 5.66 -20.96 21.31
C LYS A 12 5.11 -19.57 20.96
N SER A 13 5.12 -18.64 21.91
CA SER A 13 4.66 -17.26 21.68
C SER A 13 5.45 -16.59 20.55
N GLN A 14 6.78 -16.77 20.53
CA GLN A 14 7.63 -16.22 19.48
C GLN A 14 7.36 -16.86 18.10
N ILE A 15 7.08 -18.16 18.04
CA ILE A 15 6.67 -18.82 16.80
C ILE A 15 5.34 -18.24 16.30
N ASP A 16 4.39 -17.99 17.19
CA ASP A 16 3.08 -17.44 16.85
C ASP A 16 3.20 -15.99 16.34
N GLU A 17 4.01 -15.15 17.01
CA GLU A 17 4.32 -13.79 16.56
C GLU A 17 4.97 -13.78 15.18
N VAL A 18 6.04 -14.57 14.99
CA VAL A 18 6.72 -14.66 13.69
C VAL A 18 5.78 -15.22 12.61
N SER A 19 4.87 -16.13 12.96
CA SER A 19 3.89 -16.65 12.00
C SER A 19 2.85 -15.60 11.58
N LYS A 20 2.41 -14.74 12.51
CA LYS A 20 1.55 -13.59 12.16
C LYS A 20 2.27 -12.63 11.23
N ASP A 21 3.53 -12.35 11.54
CA ASP A 21 4.40 -11.46 10.77
C ASP A 21 4.67 -11.97 9.34
N ILE A 22 4.82 -13.29 9.16
CA ILE A 22 4.93 -13.93 7.85
C ILE A 22 3.62 -13.83 7.10
N ASN A 23 2.50 -14.21 7.72
CA ASN A 23 1.19 -14.17 7.07
C ASN A 23 0.83 -12.75 6.64
N TYR A 24 1.10 -11.74 7.47
CA TYR A 24 0.91 -10.35 7.11
C TYR A 24 1.67 -9.95 5.85
N ARG A 25 2.95 -10.35 5.75
CA ARG A 25 3.79 -10.05 4.57
C ARG A 25 3.30 -10.78 3.31
N ILE A 26 2.89 -12.04 3.44
CA ILE A 26 2.29 -12.81 2.34
C ILE A 26 1.00 -12.13 1.86
N ASP A 27 0.08 -11.85 2.78
CA ASP A 27 -1.20 -11.20 2.46
C ASP A 27 -0.96 -9.85 1.79
N ARG A 28 0.04 -9.08 2.25
CA ARG A 28 0.40 -7.79 1.65
C ARG A 28 0.99 -7.95 0.25
N LEU A 29 1.88 -8.92 0.02
CA LEU A 29 2.44 -9.24 -1.30
C LEU A 29 1.36 -9.67 -2.29
N GLU A 30 0.29 -10.34 -1.84
CA GLU A 30 -0.84 -10.73 -2.67
C GLU A 30 -1.82 -9.57 -2.97
N GLN A 31 -1.93 -8.61 -2.06
CA GLN A 31 -2.85 -7.47 -2.18
C GLN A 31 -2.24 -6.32 -2.99
N LEU A 32 -0.96 -6.01 -2.79
CA LEU A 32 -0.27 -4.88 -3.43
C LEU A 32 -0.42 -4.84 -4.96
N PRO A 33 -0.20 -5.94 -5.72
CA PRO A 33 -0.38 -5.90 -7.17
C PRO A 33 -1.83 -5.60 -7.59
N LYS A 34 -2.81 -6.13 -6.85
CA LYS A 34 -4.24 -5.89 -7.13
C LYS A 34 -4.63 -4.44 -6.86
N GLU A 35 -4.07 -3.86 -5.80
CA GLU A 35 -4.22 -2.44 -5.49
C GLU A 35 -3.58 -1.56 -6.56
N MET A 36 -2.37 -1.93 -7.04
CA MET A 36 -1.66 -1.19 -8.09
C MET A 36 -2.47 -1.16 -9.39
N ASP A 37 -2.89 -2.31 -9.89
CA ASP A 37 -3.68 -2.42 -11.12
C ASP A 37 -5.03 -1.71 -10.97
N GLY A 38 -5.72 -1.92 -9.84
CA GLY A 38 -7.04 -1.36 -9.57
C GLY A 38 -7.02 0.16 -9.44
N ASN A 39 -6.04 0.74 -8.76
CA ASN A 39 -5.96 2.18 -8.53
C ASN A 39 -5.55 2.93 -9.80
N CYS A 40 -4.55 2.44 -10.53
CA CYS A 40 -4.13 3.04 -11.78
C CYS A 40 -5.24 3.01 -12.83
N ALA A 41 -5.95 1.88 -12.95
CA ALA A 41 -7.08 1.76 -13.86
C ALA A 41 -8.24 2.68 -13.45
N ALA A 42 -8.59 2.73 -12.16
CA ALA A 42 -9.66 3.58 -11.66
C ALA A 42 -9.37 5.07 -11.87
N LEU A 43 -8.15 5.54 -11.59
CA LEU A 43 -7.79 6.93 -11.80
C LEU A 43 -7.78 7.30 -13.30
N LYS A 44 -7.31 6.38 -14.16
CA LYS A 44 -7.36 6.60 -15.61
C LYS A 44 -8.80 6.68 -16.13
N GLN A 45 -9.66 5.75 -15.71
CA GLN A 45 -11.07 5.75 -16.12
C GLN A 45 -11.79 7.00 -15.61
N PHE A 46 -11.59 7.36 -14.34
CA PHE A 46 -12.13 8.58 -13.77
C PHE A 46 -11.71 9.82 -14.58
N MET A 47 -10.45 9.88 -14.99
CA MET A 47 -9.93 10.98 -15.82
C MET A 47 -10.56 11.04 -17.22
N ASP A 48 -10.71 9.89 -17.87
CA ASP A 48 -11.32 9.82 -19.20
C ASP A 48 -12.81 10.20 -19.14
N ASP A 49 -13.55 9.72 -18.14
CA ASP A 49 -14.96 10.04 -17.94
C ASP A 49 -15.16 11.55 -17.70
N GLN A 50 -14.30 12.15 -16.87
CA GLN A 50 -14.40 13.57 -16.53
C GLN A 50 -13.95 14.48 -17.68
N TYR A 51 -12.99 14.05 -18.50
CA TYR A 51 -12.65 14.77 -19.73
C TYR A 51 -13.86 14.95 -20.63
N ASP A 52 -14.62 13.88 -20.86
CA ASP A 52 -15.75 13.89 -21.78
C ASP A 52 -16.91 14.74 -21.24
N VAL A 53 -17.16 14.68 -19.93
CA VAL A 53 -18.15 15.54 -19.26
C VAL A 53 -17.76 17.01 -19.43
N LEU A 54 -16.56 17.39 -19.01
CA LEU A 54 -16.11 18.78 -19.04
C LEU A 54 -15.98 19.33 -20.46
N ASN A 55 -15.48 18.54 -21.41
CA ASN A 55 -15.41 18.94 -22.82
C ASN A 55 -16.82 19.15 -23.40
N THR A 56 -17.81 18.35 -22.99
CA THR A 56 -19.20 18.53 -23.42
C THR A 56 -19.81 19.80 -22.84
N GLU A 57 -19.60 20.09 -21.55
CA GLU A 57 -20.10 21.30 -20.90
C GLU A 57 -19.44 22.56 -21.45
N PHE A 58 -18.12 22.53 -21.63
CA PHE A 58 -17.35 23.57 -22.27
C PHE A 58 -17.92 23.93 -23.66
N ARG A 59 -18.21 22.93 -24.49
CA ARG A 59 -18.81 23.15 -25.83
C ARG A 59 -20.23 23.73 -25.76
N LYS A 60 -20.99 23.43 -24.71
CA LYS A 60 -22.35 23.97 -24.49
C LYS A 60 -22.33 25.40 -23.95
N ALA A 61 -21.30 25.77 -23.19
CA ALA A 61 -21.18 27.07 -22.54
C ALA A 61 -20.85 28.22 -23.52
N TYR A 62 -20.58 27.92 -24.81
CA TYR A 62 -20.20 28.91 -25.83
C TYR A 62 -19.07 29.85 -25.39
N MET A 63 -18.15 29.35 -24.55
CA MET A 63 -17.01 30.12 -24.07
C MET A 63 -16.06 30.40 -25.23
N VAL A 64 -15.74 31.68 -25.45
CA VAL A 64 -14.86 32.12 -26.56
C VAL A 64 -13.50 32.61 -26.04
N ARG A 65 -13.45 33.13 -24.81
CA ARG A 65 -12.26 33.72 -24.21
C ARG A 65 -11.51 32.72 -23.34
N GLY A 66 -10.19 32.73 -23.40
CA GLY A 66 -9.34 31.85 -22.60
C GLY A 66 -9.47 32.06 -21.08
N GLU A 67 -9.75 33.28 -20.62
CA GLU A 67 -9.90 33.59 -19.18
C GLU A 67 -11.12 32.90 -18.55
N ASP A 68 -12.26 32.89 -19.26
CA ASP A 68 -13.49 32.27 -18.77
C ASP A 68 -13.32 30.75 -18.61
N VAL A 69 -12.59 30.15 -19.55
CA VAL A 69 -12.29 28.72 -19.57
C VAL A 69 -11.28 28.35 -18.49
N TRP A 70 -10.30 29.23 -18.24
CA TRP A 70 -9.28 28.99 -17.23
C TRP A 70 -9.90 28.78 -15.85
N GLU A 71 -10.72 29.71 -15.37
CA GLU A 71 -11.34 29.59 -14.05
C GLU A 71 -12.32 28.41 -14.01
N TYR A 72 -13.18 28.28 -15.03
CA TYR A 72 -14.16 27.18 -15.12
C TYR A 72 -13.51 25.80 -15.00
N VAL A 73 -12.47 25.55 -15.78
CA VAL A 73 -11.83 24.23 -15.87
C VAL A 73 -11.11 23.90 -14.56
N TRP A 74 -10.42 24.87 -13.95
CA TRP A 74 -9.73 24.64 -12.68
C TRP A 74 -10.67 24.38 -11.52
N ASP A 75 -11.80 25.08 -11.45
CA ASP A 75 -12.80 24.84 -10.40
C ASP A 75 -13.35 23.41 -10.50
N HIS A 76 -13.68 22.94 -11.71
CA HIS A 76 -14.14 21.57 -11.91
C HIS A 76 -13.04 20.52 -11.60
N ILE A 77 -11.77 20.81 -11.93
CA ILE A 77 -10.65 19.92 -11.57
C ILE A 77 -10.54 19.76 -10.05
N TRP A 78 -10.83 20.80 -9.27
CA TRP A 78 -10.81 20.73 -7.81
C TRP A 78 -11.90 19.81 -7.29
N ASP A 79 -13.13 20.04 -7.72
CA ASP A 79 -14.27 19.21 -7.32
C ASP A 79 -14.02 17.72 -7.70
N MET A 80 -13.48 17.48 -8.89
CA MET A 80 -13.12 16.14 -9.34
C MET A 80 -12.07 15.45 -8.46
N VAL A 81 -11.01 16.17 -8.09
CA VAL A 81 -9.92 15.58 -7.29
C VAL A 81 -10.41 15.28 -5.88
N GLU A 82 -11.24 16.16 -5.31
CA GLU A 82 -11.89 15.95 -4.01
C GLU A 82 -12.80 14.72 -4.04
N ASP A 83 -13.65 14.60 -5.06
CA ASP A 83 -14.53 13.45 -5.26
C ASP A 83 -13.74 12.15 -5.41
N PHE A 84 -12.66 12.16 -6.20
CA PHE A 84 -11.81 10.97 -6.37
C PHE A 84 -11.15 10.56 -5.05
N GLN A 85 -10.60 11.51 -4.30
CA GLN A 85 -10.00 11.23 -3.00
C GLN A 85 -11.03 10.68 -2.00
N HIS A 86 -12.26 11.22 -2.01
CA HIS A 86 -13.35 10.72 -1.19
C HIS A 86 -13.73 9.27 -1.55
N GLN A 87 -13.88 8.97 -2.84
CA GLN A 87 -14.16 7.61 -3.32
C GLN A 87 -13.03 6.63 -3.01
N ALA A 88 -11.77 7.05 -3.15
CA ALA A 88 -10.61 6.25 -2.79
C ALA A 88 -10.61 5.91 -1.29
N ALA A 89 -10.90 6.89 -0.43
CA ALA A 89 -11.00 6.69 1.02
C ALA A 89 -12.10 5.69 1.40
N ILE A 90 -13.29 5.80 0.79
CA ILE A 90 -14.40 4.83 1.01
C ILE A 90 -14.00 3.42 0.58
N GLY A 91 -13.29 3.29 -0.55
CA GLY A 91 -12.81 2.01 -1.07
C GLY A 91 -11.63 1.41 -0.33
N LYS A 92 -11.09 2.07 0.71
CA LYS A 92 -9.81 1.75 1.36
C LYS A 92 -8.65 1.61 0.36
N ARG A 93 -8.72 2.37 -0.73
CA ARG A 93 -7.65 2.45 -1.72
C ARG A 93 -6.63 3.49 -1.26
N TYR A 94 -5.40 3.38 -1.74
CA TYR A 94 -4.37 4.37 -1.43
C TYR A 94 -4.81 5.76 -1.92
N SER A 95 -4.73 6.75 -1.03
CA SER A 95 -4.94 8.16 -1.37
C SER A 95 -3.71 8.71 -2.08
N TYR A 96 -3.88 9.69 -2.98
CA TYR A 96 -2.79 10.50 -3.51
C TYR A 96 -2.70 11.80 -2.69
N PRO A 97 -1.93 11.83 -1.59
CA PRO A 97 -1.95 12.93 -0.63
C PRO A 97 -1.47 14.25 -1.24
N ASP A 98 -0.57 14.18 -2.21
CA ASP A 98 0.08 15.37 -2.80
C ASP A 98 -0.60 15.85 -4.09
N LEU A 99 -1.57 15.11 -4.63
CA LEU A 99 -2.14 15.40 -5.95
C LEU A 99 -2.78 16.79 -6.03
N GLU A 100 -3.54 17.18 -5.00
CA GLU A 100 -4.15 18.51 -4.93
C GLU A 100 -3.10 19.63 -4.88
N SER A 101 -2.05 19.44 -4.07
CA SER A 101 -0.94 20.39 -3.94
C SER A 101 -0.18 20.53 -5.27
N ASP A 102 0.12 19.41 -5.93
CA ASP A 102 0.81 19.38 -7.22
C ASP A 102 0.00 20.08 -8.31
N LEU A 103 -1.31 19.85 -8.37
CA LEU A 103 -2.19 20.53 -9.30
C LEU A 103 -2.29 22.03 -9.01
N LYS A 104 -2.36 22.45 -7.74
CA LYS A 104 -2.33 23.89 -7.36
C LYS A 104 -1.03 24.56 -7.80
N ALA A 105 0.11 23.89 -7.61
CA ALA A 105 1.41 24.35 -8.11
C ALA A 105 1.41 24.41 -9.64
N ARG A 106 0.79 23.45 -10.30
CA ARG A 106 0.64 23.39 -11.76
C ARG A 106 -0.20 24.55 -12.30
N ARG A 107 -1.37 24.82 -11.72
CA ARG A 107 -2.23 25.98 -12.04
C ARG A 107 -1.43 27.26 -11.95
N THR A 108 -0.74 27.48 -10.84
CA THR A 108 0.08 28.68 -10.61
C THR A 108 1.16 28.85 -11.66
N ARG A 109 1.90 27.76 -11.98
CA ARG A 109 2.98 27.79 -12.97
C ARG A 109 2.46 28.03 -14.38
N LEU A 110 1.39 27.34 -14.77
CA LEU A 110 0.79 27.44 -16.08
C LEU A 110 0.16 28.83 -16.30
N GLY A 111 -0.51 29.39 -15.29
CA GLY A 111 -1.09 30.73 -15.36
C GLY A 111 -0.06 31.84 -15.58
N ARG A 112 1.19 31.65 -15.13
CA ARG A 112 2.31 32.57 -15.42
C ARG A 112 2.85 32.44 -16.84
N GLN A 113 2.63 31.29 -17.49
CA GLN A 113 3.13 30.97 -18.82
C GLN A 113 2.12 31.34 -19.91
N LEU A 114 0.83 31.19 -19.62
CA LEU A 114 -0.24 31.46 -20.57
C LEU A 114 -0.61 32.96 -20.59
N LYS A 115 -0.83 33.48 -21.80
CA LYS A 115 -1.44 34.80 -22.01
C LYS A 115 -2.94 34.60 -22.23
N LEU A 116 -3.67 34.36 -21.15
CA LEU A 116 -5.09 33.94 -21.20
C LEU A 116 -5.97 34.91 -22.02
N ASN A 117 -5.72 36.21 -21.93
CA ASN A 117 -6.40 37.26 -22.69
C ASN A 117 -6.15 37.24 -24.21
N ALA A 118 -5.11 36.53 -24.66
CA ALA A 118 -4.71 36.43 -26.06
C ALA A 118 -4.91 35.01 -26.63
N MET A 119 -5.45 34.10 -25.83
CA MET A 119 -5.68 32.70 -26.21
C MET A 119 -7.16 32.42 -26.44
N TRP A 120 -7.43 31.55 -27.40
CA TRP A 120 -8.75 31.01 -27.62
C TRP A 120 -9.10 29.99 -26.54
N ALA A 121 -10.39 29.86 -26.27
CA ALA A 121 -10.96 28.90 -25.34
C ALA A 121 -10.39 27.47 -25.50
N ASP A 122 -10.38 26.94 -26.73
CA ASP A 122 -9.86 25.60 -27.04
C ASP A 122 -8.37 25.44 -26.72
N GLN A 123 -7.58 26.51 -26.90
CA GLN A 123 -6.15 26.49 -26.61
C GLN A 123 -5.90 26.42 -25.11
N VAL A 124 -6.66 27.20 -24.32
CA VAL A 124 -6.57 27.16 -22.86
C VAL A 124 -7.02 25.80 -22.32
N TRP A 125 -8.14 25.27 -22.82
CA TRP A 125 -8.61 23.92 -22.46
C TRP A 125 -7.52 22.87 -22.68
N SER A 126 -6.91 22.86 -23.86
CA SER A 126 -5.87 21.89 -24.24
C SER A 126 -4.65 21.98 -23.32
N GLU A 127 -4.18 23.20 -23.02
CA GLU A 127 -3.03 23.42 -22.13
C GLU A 127 -3.33 23.01 -20.69
N VAL A 128 -4.51 23.36 -20.16
CA VAL A 128 -4.92 22.98 -18.80
C VAL A 128 -5.04 21.46 -18.70
N TRP A 129 -5.75 20.81 -19.63
CA TRP A 129 -5.93 19.37 -19.59
C TRP A 129 -4.60 18.60 -19.70
N ASN A 130 -3.70 19.03 -20.58
CA ASN A 130 -2.36 18.45 -20.68
C ASN A 130 -1.57 18.59 -19.38
N ALA A 131 -1.68 19.74 -18.71
CA ALA A 131 -1.00 19.97 -17.43
C ALA A 131 -1.56 19.08 -16.31
N VAL A 132 -2.88 18.92 -16.24
CA VAL A 132 -3.58 18.06 -15.27
C VAL A 132 -3.22 16.61 -15.50
N ARG A 133 -3.34 16.13 -16.74
CA ARG A 133 -2.96 14.77 -17.13
C ARG A 133 -1.51 14.46 -16.76
N LYS A 134 -0.60 15.42 -16.94
CA LYS A 134 0.80 15.25 -16.55
C LYS A 134 0.98 15.15 -15.04
N ALA A 135 0.31 16.00 -14.25
CA ALA A 135 0.39 15.93 -12.79
C ALA A 135 -0.14 14.58 -12.27
N ILE A 136 -1.25 14.12 -12.83
CA ILE A 136 -1.86 12.83 -12.48
C ILE A 136 -0.98 11.65 -12.89
N GLN A 137 -0.37 11.69 -14.08
CA GLN A 137 0.59 10.67 -14.48
C GLN A 137 1.79 10.64 -13.53
N GLN A 138 2.31 11.79 -13.11
CA GLN A 138 3.42 11.86 -12.15
C GLN A 138 3.03 11.28 -10.79
N ALA A 139 1.82 11.56 -10.31
CA ALA A 139 1.28 10.98 -9.08
C ALA A 139 1.15 9.45 -9.19
N ASN A 140 0.69 8.92 -10.34
CA ASN A 140 0.68 7.49 -10.63
C ASN A 140 2.07 6.87 -10.66
N ASP A 141 3.03 7.51 -11.34
CA ASP A 141 4.40 7.00 -11.43
C ASP A 141 5.08 6.99 -10.06
N GLN A 142 4.76 7.96 -9.18
CA GLN A 142 5.23 7.95 -7.80
C GLN A 142 4.58 6.82 -7.00
N TYR A 143 3.27 6.68 -7.09
CA TYR A 143 2.54 5.59 -6.44
C TYR A 143 3.08 4.21 -6.83
N LEU A 144 3.30 3.97 -8.13
CA LEU A 144 3.85 2.71 -8.62
C LEU A 144 5.26 2.45 -8.07
N ARG A 145 6.10 3.49 -7.95
CA ARG A 145 7.43 3.36 -7.36
C ARG A 145 7.37 3.02 -5.87
N GLU A 146 6.49 3.68 -5.13
CA GLU A 146 6.32 3.43 -3.69
C GLU A 146 5.75 2.03 -3.43
N ALA A 147 4.75 1.60 -4.20
CA ALA A 147 4.17 0.27 -4.10
C ALA A 147 5.16 -0.83 -4.49
N GLN A 148 5.99 -0.59 -5.52
CA GLN A 148 7.07 -1.52 -5.89
C GLN A 148 8.13 -1.61 -4.78
N ALA A 149 8.56 -0.49 -4.22
CA ALA A 149 9.51 -0.49 -3.10
C ALA A 149 8.93 -1.21 -1.86
N GLU A 150 7.63 -1.06 -1.60
CA GLU A 150 6.95 -1.80 -0.54
C GLU A 150 6.93 -3.31 -0.83
N PHE A 151 6.63 -3.71 -2.07
CA PHE A 151 6.64 -5.10 -2.49
C PHE A 151 8.02 -5.74 -2.30
N GLU A 152 9.07 -5.07 -2.78
CA GLU A 152 10.46 -5.52 -2.64
C GLU A 152 10.83 -5.67 -1.16
N ARG A 153 10.51 -4.69 -0.32
CA ARG A 153 10.75 -4.75 1.13
C ARG A 153 10.00 -5.92 1.77
N CYS A 154 8.73 -6.15 1.44
CA CYS A 154 7.97 -7.27 1.99
C CYS A 154 8.55 -8.63 1.56
N ALA A 155 9.06 -8.73 0.34
CA ALA A 155 9.73 -9.94 -0.15
C ALA A 155 11.06 -10.18 0.57
N GLU A 156 11.90 -9.14 0.71
CA GLU A 156 13.19 -9.22 1.41
C GLU A 156 13.05 -9.57 2.90
N GLU A 157 12.01 -9.07 3.56
CA GLU A 157 11.76 -9.36 4.98
C GLU A 157 11.23 -10.78 5.22
N LEU A 158 10.77 -11.48 4.17
CA LEU A 158 10.14 -12.80 4.30
C LEU A 158 11.17 -13.88 4.68
N ASP A 159 12.31 -13.92 3.99
CA ASP A 159 13.34 -14.94 4.17
C ASP A 159 13.90 -14.96 5.62
N PRO A 160 14.31 -13.82 6.22
CA PRO A 160 14.75 -13.79 7.61
C PRO A 160 13.69 -14.29 8.61
N LEU A 161 12.41 -14.07 8.34
CA LEU A 161 11.32 -14.53 9.21
C LEU A 161 11.10 -16.03 9.08
N LEU A 162 11.17 -16.57 7.85
CA LEU A 162 11.13 -18.01 7.61
C LEU A 162 12.29 -18.71 8.31
N ASP A 163 13.49 -18.17 8.21
CA ASP A 163 14.68 -18.68 8.90
C ASP A 163 14.52 -18.60 10.43
N LYS A 164 14.03 -17.48 10.95
CA LYS A 164 13.75 -17.31 12.39
C LYS A 164 12.71 -18.32 12.87
N LYS A 165 11.65 -18.56 12.11
CA LYS A 165 10.62 -19.57 12.43
C LYS A 165 11.22 -20.97 12.44
N LEU A 166 12.09 -21.29 11.49
CA LEU A 166 12.77 -22.58 11.42
C LEU A 166 13.73 -22.79 12.60
N ALA A 167 14.49 -21.75 12.98
CA ALA A 167 15.36 -21.78 14.14
C ALA A 167 14.58 -21.98 15.45
N LEU A 168 13.48 -21.25 15.64
CA LEU A 168 12.61 -21.40 16.81
C LEU A 168 11.96 -22.79 16.89
N LYS A 169 11.56 -23.36 15.75
CA LYS A 169 11.07 -24.76 15.70
C LYS A 169 12.13 -25.77 16.15
N LYS A 170 13.37 -25.61 15.67
CA LYS A 170 14.50 -26.45 16.12
C LYS A 170 14.77 -26.29 17.62
N GLU A 171 14.74 -25.06 18.14
CA GLU A 171 14.88 -24.80 19.58
C GLU A 171 13.78 -25.50 20.38
N MET A 172 12.54 -25.44 19.88
CA MET A 172 11.40 -26.08 20.50
C MET A 172 11.51 -27.62 20.50
N GLU A 173 12.01 -28.21 19.42
CA GLU A 173 12.32 -29.65 19.35
C GLU A 173 13.39 -30.06 20.35
N VAL A 174 14.45 -29.26 20.50
CA VAL A 174 15.51 -29.48 21.49
C VAL A 174 14.95 -29.43 22.92
N LEU A 175 14.09 -28.45 23.22
CA LEU A 175 13.43 -28.33 24.54
C LEU A 175 12.48 -29.51 24.83
N HIS A 176 11.80 -30.03 23.82
CA HIS A 176 10.97 -31.23 23.97
C HIS A 176 11.82 -32.50 24.17
N ASN A 177 12.92 -32.63 23.42
CA ASN A 177 13.83 -33.78 23.53
C ASN A 177 14.61 -33.78 24.86
N SER A 178 14.92 -32.61 25.43
CA SER A 178 15.52 -32.51 26.77
C SER A 178 14.51 -32.91 27.86
N GLU A 179 13.23 -32.56 27.71
CA GLU A 179 12.17 -33.04 28.61
C GLU A 179 11.96 -34.55 28.52
N GLU A 180 11.92 -35.11 27.30
CA GLU A 180 11.83 -36.54 27.09
C GLU A 180 13.08 -37.28 27.60
N GLY A 181 14.27 -36.71 27.42
CA GLY A 181 15.52 -37.22 27.96
C GLY A 181 15.57 -37.23 29.48
N VAL A 182 15.09 -36.16 30.12
CA VAL A 182 14.96 -36.06 31.59
C VAL A 182 13.87 -37.01 32.10
N TYR A 183 12.73 -37.12 31.41
CA TYR A 183 11.65 -38.04 31.77
C TYR A 183 12.08 -39.51 31.60
N ARG A 184 12.80 -39.86 30.52
CA ARG A 184 13.40 -41.19 30.32
C ARG A 184 14.48 -41.49 31.37
N MET A 185 15.35 -40.52 31.70
CA MET A 185 16.32 -40.69 32.79
C MET A 185 15.61 -40.96 34.11
N LEU A 186 14.66 -40.10 34.52
CA LEU A 186 13.90 -40.27 35.76
C LEU A 186 13.18 -41.61 35.79
N LYS A 187 12.46 -41.98 34.72
CA LYS A 187 11.78 -43.28 34.61
C LYS A 187 12.75 -44.46 34.76
N ASN A 188 13.94 -44.38 34.16
CA ASN A 188 14.96 -45.42 34.27
C ASN A 188 15.56 -45.49 35.68
N THR A 189 15.78 -44.36 36.36
CA THR A 189 16.26 -44.31 37.75
C THR A 189 15.22 -44.84 38.73
N PHE A 190 13.93 -44.57 38.52
CA PHE A 190 12.86 -45.10 39.36
C PHE A 190 12.56 -46.58 39.06
N SER A 191 12.72 -47.06 37.82
CA SER A 191 12.54 -48.50 37.52
C SER A 191 13.70 -49.37 38.03
N THR A 192 14.91 -48.83 38.16
CA THR A 192 16.08 -49.55 38.71
C THR A 192 16.08 -49.62 40.24
N LYS A 193 15.45 -48.66 40.94
CA LYS A 193 15.27 -48.73 42.41
C LYS A 193 14.15 -49.67 42.85
N GLY A 194 13.28 -50.14 41.95
CA GLY A 194 12.19 -51.09 42.25
C GLY A 194 12.54 -52.58 42.11
N LYS A 195 13.77 -52.92 41.69
CA LYS A 195 14.23 -54.32 41.55
C LYS A 195 15.41 -54.67 42.46
N GLY A 196 15.51 -54.01 43.61
CA GLY A 196 16.40 -54.40 44.70
C GLY A 196 15.67 -55.34 45.66
N LYS A 197 15.97 -56.64 45.54
CA LYS A 197 15.69 -57.77 46.46
C LYS A 197 14.99 -57.43 47.78
N TYR A 198 13.77 -57.93 47.94
CA TYR A 198 13.37 -58.81 49.05
C TYR A 198 12.50 -59.93 48.48
#